data_AF-A0A0G1YX53-F1
#
_entry.id   AF-A0A0G1YX53-F1
#
_cell.length_a   1.000
_cell.length_b   1.000
_cell.length_c   1.000
_cell.angle_alpha   90.00
_cell.angle_beta   90.00
_cell.angle_gamma   90.00
#
_symmetry.space_group_name_H-M   'P 1'
#
loop_
_entity.id
_entity.type
_entity.pdbx_description
1 polymer ?
#
loop_
_entity_poly.entity_id
_entity_poly.type
_entity_poly.pdbx_seq_one_letter_code
_entity_poly.pdbx_strand_id
1 'polypeptide(L)' 'MQRMKKLRLLEFLVIGVGMGLLEDLIAIAFATDATIDLRVIWVVLLVALPFAFLSEVVVDHPRFWEKLWPERKG' A
#
# COMPACT_ATOMS: atom_id res chain seq x y z
N MET A 1 21.66 11.67 2.42
CA MET A 1 21.10 10.44 3.02
C MET A 1 19.73 10.62 3.72
N GLN A 2 19.54 11.59 4.63
CA GLN A 2 18.25 11.73 5.36
C GLN A 2 17.03 12.13 4.51
N ARG A 3 17.21 12.99 3.48
CA ARG A 3 16.11 13.46 2.62
C ARG A 3 15.45 12.32 1.82
N MET A 4 16.23 11.34 1.37
CA MET A 4 15.71 10.16 0.64
C MET A 4 14.99 9.15 1.54
N LYS A 5 15.24 9.18 2.86
CA LYS A 5 14.48 8.36 3.82
C LYS A 5 13.13 9.02 4.17
N LYS A 6 13.12 10.35 4.29
CA LYS A 6 11.88 11.11 4.52
C LYS A 6 10.92 11.02 3.33
N LEU A 7 11.44 11.08 2.10
CA LEU A 7 10.61 10.93 0.89
C LEU A 7 9.98 9.53 0.80
N ARG A 8 10.76 8.46 1.04
CA ARG A 8 10.24 7.09 1.10
C ARG A 8 9.19 6.89 2.16
N LEU A 9 9.40 7.42 3.37
CA LEU A 9 8.39 7.36 4.42
C LEU A 9 7.08 8.08 4.01
N LEU A 10 7.21 9.19 3.28
CA LEU A 10 6.07 9.98 2.80
C LEU A 10 5.33 9.24 1.67
N GLU A 11 6.07 8.55 0.80
CA GLU A 11 5.54 7.67 -0.24
C GLU A 11 4.81 6.46 0.36
N PHE A 12 5.42 5.75 1.31
CA PHE A 12 4.79 4.70 2.10
C PHE A 12 3.48 5.19 2.75
N LEU A 13 3.49 6.36 3.38
CA LEU A 13 2.34 6.88 4.11
C LEU A 13 1.22 7.34 3.17
N VAL A 14 1.55 8.10 2.12
CA VAL A 14 0.54 8.72 1.24
C VAL A 14 0.07 7.74 0.17
N ILE A 15 0.99 7.01 -0.46
CA ILE A 15 0.66 6.03 -1.48
C ILE A 15 0.27 4.72 -0.80
N GLY A 16 1.16 4.09 -0.03
CA GLY A 16 0.88 2.78 0.56
C GLY A 16 -0.36 2.76 1.45
N VAL A 17 -0.38 3.59 2.51
CA VAL A 17 -1.49 3.61 3.46
C VAL A 17 -2.68 4.41 2.93
N GLY A 18 -2.44 5.59 2.35
CA GLY A 18 -3.49 6.47 1.84
C GLY A 18 -4.27 5.86 0.67
N MET A 19 -3.59 5.31 -0.34
CA MET A 19 -4.29 4.66 -1.46
C MET A 19 -4.96 3.36 -1.03
N GLY A 20 -4.31 2.54 -0.19
CA GLY A 20 -4.91 1.29 0.30
C GLY A 20 -6.21 1.55 1.07
N LEU A 21 -6.21 2.56 1.96
CA LEU A 21 -7.42 2.99 2.66
C LEU A 21 -8.52 3.45 1.69
N LEU A 22 -8.19 4.25 0.68
CA LEU A 22 -9.17 4.74 -0.29
C LEU A 22 -9.73 3.61 -1.16
N GLU A 23 -8.87 2.74 -1.68
CA GLU A 23 -9.25 1.58 -2.48
C GLU A 23 -10.22 0.67 -1.72
N ASP A 24 -9.87 0.29 -0.49
CA ASP A 24 -10.68 -0.59 0.32
C ASP A 24 -12.03 0.04 0.69
N LEU A 25 -12.07 1.34 1.00
CA LEU A 25 -13.32 2.04 1.26
C LEU A 25 -14.21 2.12 0.00
N ILE A 26 -13.62 2.36 -1.18
CA ILE A 26 -14.33 2.30 -2.46
C ILE A 26 -14.87 0.89 -2.68
N ALA A 27 -14.04 -0.15 -2.49
CA ALA A 27 -14.45 -1.54 -2.65
C ALA A 27 -15.62 -1.88 -1.73
N ILE A 28 -15.57 -1.49 -0.45
CA ILE A 28 -16.68 -1.70 0.49
C ILE A 28 -17.94 -0.95 0.05
N ALA A 29 -17.80 0.32 -0.37
CA ALA A 29 -18.93 1.14 -0.81
C ALA A 29 -19.65 0.58 -2.04
N PHE A 30 -18.91 -0.03 -2.97
CA PHE A 30 -19.48 -0.53 -4.23
C PHE A 30 -19.82 -2.03 -4.21
N ALA A 31 -19.15 -2.83 -3.39
CA ALA A 31 -19.32 -4.27 -3.36
C ALA A 31 -20.20 -4.75 -2.19
N THR A 32 -20.54 -3.89 -1.23
CA THR A 32 -21.30 -4.27 -0.04
C THR A 32 -22.38 -3.24 0.28
N ASP A 33 -23.40 -3.68 1.02
CA ASP A 33 -24.42 -2.79 1.61
C ASP A 33 -24.00 -2.25 3.00
N ALA A 34 -22.72 -2.35 3.37
CA ALA A 34 -22.25 -1.93 4.68
C ALA A 34 -22.18 -0.40 4.77
N THR A 35 -22.70 0.16 5.87
CA THR A 35 -22.55 1.59 6.16
C THR A 35 -21.11 1.89 6.53
N ILE A 36 -20.47 2.83 5.82
CA ILE A 36 -19.13 3.30 6.18
C ILE A 36 -19.23 4.18 7.41
N ASP A 37 -18.95 3.57 8.57
CA ASP A 37 -18.82 4.25 9.86
C ASP A 37 -17.35 4.32 10.29
N LEU A 38 -17.10 4.95 11.44
CA LEU A 38 -15.75 5.09 11.97
C LEU A 38 -15.09 3.74 12.27
N ARG A 39 -15.86 2.69 12.57
CA ARG A 39 -15.34 1.35 12.81
C ARG A 39 -14.80 0.76 11.50
N VAL A 40 -15.53 0.89 10.40
CA VAL A 40 -15.08 0.44 9.08
C VAL A 40 -13.76 1.11 8.70
N ILE A 41 -13.67 2.43 8.86
CA ILE A 41 -12.44 3.19 8.57
C ILE A 41 -11.26 2.67 9.39
N TRP A 42 -11.44 2.42 10.69
CA TRP A 42 -10.38 1.88 11.54
C TRP A 42 -9.96 0.46 11.15
N VAL A 43 -10.92 -0.40 10.81
CA VAL A 43 -10.63 -1.76 10.35
C VAL A 43 -9.82 -1.72 9.05
N VAL A 44 -10.27 -0.95 8.07
CA VAL A 44 -9.56 -0.79 6.81
C VAL A 44 -8.15 -0.24 7.04
N LEU A 45 -7.99 0.81 7.85
CA LEU A 45 -6.67 1.37 8.14
C LEU A 45 -5.73 0.34 8.81
N LEU A 46 -6.24 -0.43 9.77
CA LEU A 46 -5.47 -1.47 10.45
C LEU A 46 -5.05 -2.60 9.51
N VAL A 47 -5.87 -2.92 8.51
CA VAL A 47 -5.56 -3.91 7.48
C VAL A 47 -4.58 -3.35 6.45
N ALA A 48 -4.78 -2.12 5.98
CA ALA A 48 -3.93 -1.47 4.99
C ALA A 48 -2.49 -1.28 5.48
N LEU A 49 -2.27 -1.02 6.78
CA LEU A 49 -0.94 -0.80 7.36
C LEU A 49 0.07 -1.96 7.14
N PRO A 50 -0.22 -3.22 7.52
CA PRO A 50 0.70 -4.32 7.27
C PRO A 50 0.91 -4.59 5.78
N PHE A 51 -0.09 -4.41 4.92
CA PHE A 51 0.07 -4.57 3.47
C PHE A 51 0.94 -3.46 2.86
N ALA A 52 0.73 -2.21 3.25
CA ALA A 52 1.57 -1.09 2.84
C ALA A 52 3.03 -1.30 3.29
N PHE A 53 3.23 -1.88 4.49
CA PHE A 53 4.58 -2.17 4.97
C PHE A 53 5.23 -3.30 4.17
N LEU A 54 4.45 -4.35 3.88
CA LEU A 54 4.90 -5.45 3.05
C LEU A 54 5.25 -4.98 1.64
N SER A 55 4.46 -4.10 1.03
CA SER A 55 4.74 -3.57 -0.31
C SER A 55 6.04 -2.76 -0.33
N GLU A 56 6.24 -1.85 0.62
CA GLU A 56 7.48 -1.05 0.70
C GLU A 56 8.72 -1.94 0.96
N VAL A 57 8.61 -2.93 1.84
CA VAL A 57 9.78 -3.75 2.22
C VAL A 57 10.09 -4.84 1.19
N VAL A 58 9.05 -5.45 0.61
CA VAL A 58 9.18 -6.62 -0.26
C VAL A 58 9.08 -6.24 -1.72
N VAL A 59 8.03 -5.50 -2.12
CA VAL A 59 7.76 -5.20 -3.53
C VAL A 59 8.74 -4.15 -4.07
N ASP A 60 9.07 -3.12 -3.29
CA ASP A 60 10.04 -2.11 -3.71
C ASP A 60 11.50 -2.54 -3.53
N HIS A 61 11.73 -3.76 -3.05
CA HIS A 61 13.07 -4.32 -3.00
C HIS A 61 13.56 -4.63 -4.44
N PRO A 62 14.72 -4.14 -4.88
CA PRO A 62 15.18 -4.27 -6.28
C PRO A 62 15.26 -5.74 -6.75
N ARG A 63 15.59 -6.64 -5.82
CA ARG A 63 15.66 -8.09 -6.10
C ARG A 63 14.32 -8.82 -6.22
N PHE A 64 13.22 -8.18 -5.83
CA PHE A 64 11.89 -8.80 -5.90
C PHE A 64 11.48 -9.03 -7.37
N TRP A 65 11.71 -8.00 -8.20
CA TRP A 65 11.36 -8.04 -9.62
C TRP A 65 12.35 -8.85 -10.46
N GLU A 66 13.60 -9.05 -10.02
CA GLU A 66 14.62 -9.84 -10.74
C GLU A 66 14.15 -11.26 -11.10
N LYS A 67 13.31 -11.88 -10.25
CA LYS A 67 12.81 -13.24 -10.46
C LYS A 67 11.57 -13.32 -11.34
N LEU A 68 10.77 -12.24 -11.36
CA LEU A 68 9.50 -12.18 -12.09
C LEU A 68 9.66 -11.54 -13.48
N TRP A 69 10.63 -10.64 -13.63
CA TRP A 69 10.94 -9.96 -14.88
C TRP A 69 12.46 -9.95 -15.11
N PRO A 70 13.07 -11.10 -15.46
CA PRO A 70 14.46 -11.11 -15.87
C PRO A 70 14.57 -10.21 -17.10
N GLU A 71 15.24 -9.07 -16.97
CA GLU A 71 15.53 -8.18 -18.09
C GLU A 71 16.07 -9.02 -19.24
N ARG A 72 15.31 -9.12 -20.33
CA ARG A 72 15.82 -9.65 -21.59
C ARG A 72 16.82 -8.61 -22.07
N LYS A 73 18.08 -8.77 -21.67
CA LYS A 73 19.22 -8.03 -22.21
C LYS A 73 19.23 -8.30 -23.72
N GLY A 74 18.69 -7.35 -24.48
CA GLY A 74 18.93 -7.18 -25.91
C GLY A 74 20.13 -6.27 -26.11
#